data_AF-A0A160FWE1-F1
#
_entry.id   AF-A0A160FWE1-F1
#
_cell.length_a   1.000
_cell.length_b   1.000
_cell.length_c   1.000
_cell.angle_alpha   90.00
_cell.angle_beta   90.00
_cell.angle_gamma   90.00
#
_symmetry.space_group_name_H-M   'P 1'
#
loop_
_entity.id
_entity.type
_entity.pdbx_description
1 polymer ?
#
loop_
_entity_poly.entity_id
_entity_poly.type
_entity_poly.pdbx_seq_one_letter_code
_entity_poly.pdbx_strand_id
1 'polypeptide(L)'
;MSRISDTRFRTREAAARLVAAGRLPHELTVDLIYAEIRQGSRTTINDELKLWKDEQARIDALSAALPPTVANAMLSVWALAVEHGEQVFAQRGEELETEATAAAIRAESLVTANAGLQAETHTLRVQLEDQQTRLASALADLARAQAERDAATRQSEAATIERDTLRAQSEQALRDAQSAHARELEGLLAARTEHESTLRAEVDQATTRLESVQKRVMMQADEAREAQRRAEAALSKTQQRNEQLVGDVQRLSAEAAEQRRLAERHDKQLASVMDEARELRRERDALAQQVASLQGQIKTHTNPSSTRPTKRPR
;
A
#
# COMPACT_ATOMS: atom_id res chain seq x y z
N MET A 1 75.49 40.92 -83.94
CA MET A 1 75.76 40.58 -85.36
C MET A 1 74.74 41.36 -86.20
N SER A 2 75.03 41.98 -87.32
CA SER A 2 76.30 42.29 -87.99
C SER A 2 76.25 43.77 -88.42
N ARG A 3 77.37 44.50 -88.44
CA ARG A 3 77.43 45.87 -89.01
C ARG A 3 77.42 45.78 -90.55
N ILE A 4 76.38 45.17 -91.12
CA ILE A 4 76.04 45.29 -92.53
C ILE A 4 75.92 46.78 -92.77
N SER A 5 76.89 47.31 -93.52
CA SER A 5 77.24 48.71 -93.37
C SER A 5 76.12 49.54 -93.97
N ASP A 6 75.49 50.38 -93.15
CA ASP A 6 74.40 51.31 -93.53
C ASP A 6 74.72 52.04 -94.85
N THR A 7 75.98 52.45 -95.02
CA THR A 7 76.57 52.94 -96.28
C THR A 7 76.32 52.08 -97.52
N ARG A 8 76.44 50.75 -97.46
CA ARG A 8 76.29 49.83 -98.61
C ARG A 8 74.84 49.77 -99.08
N PHE A 9 73.90 49.59 -98.14
CA PHE A 9 72.46 49.59 -98.43
C PHE A 9 72.03 50.96 -98.96
N ARG A 10 72.41 52.05 -98.28
CA ARG A 10 72.15 53.43 -98.76
C ARG A 10 72.82 53.75 -100.08
N THR A 11 74.00 53.20 -100.39
CA THR A 11 74.65 53.36 -101.71
C THR A 11 73.81 52.76 -102.81
N ARG A 12 73.31 51.53 -102.62
CA ARG A 12 72.43 50.84 -103.58
C ARG A 12 71.07 51.55 -103.71
N GLU A 13 70.49 51.97 -102.59
CA GLU A 13 69.21 52.71 -102.57
C GLU A 13 69.33 54.10 -103.23
N ALA A 14 70.41 54.85 -102.94
CA ALA A 14 70.68 56.14 -103.57
C ALA A 14 70.97 56.01 -105.08
N ALA A 15 71.73 54.98 -105.48
CA ALA A 15 71.96 54.69 -106.90
C ALA A 15 70.65 54.38 -107.63
N ALA A 16 69.80 53.53 -107.05
CA ALA A 16 68.47 53.22 -107.57
C ALA A 16 67.56 54.47 -107.64
N ARG A 17 67.53 55.30 -106.58
CA ARG A 17 66.78 56.58 -106.55
C ARG A 17 67.26 57.56 -107.62
N LEU A 18 68.57 57.69 -107.84
CA LEU A 18 69.12 58.58 -108.87
C LEU A 18 68.81 58.11 -110.30
N VAL A 19 68.81 56.80 -110.56
CA VAL A 19 68.38 56.25 -111.86
C VAL A 19 66.87 56.37 -112.06
N ALA A 20 66.06 56.13 -111.02
CA ALA A 20 64.62 56.40 -111.06
C ALA A 20 64.30 57.89 -111.30
N ALA A 21 65.17 58.81 -110.86
CA ALA A 21 65.12 60.24 -111.15
C ALA A 21 65.67 60.61 -112.56
N GLY A 22 65.99 59.63 -113.41
CA GLY A 22 66.35 59.83 -114.81
C GLY A 22 67.85 59.91 -115.13
N ARG A 23 68.76 59.59 -114.18
CA ARG A 23 70.20 59.46 -114.48
C ARG A 23 70.51 58.11 -115.12
N LEU A 24 71.51 58.05 -116.00
CA LEU A 24 71.95 56.78 -116.57
C LEU A 24 72.94 56.07 -115.61
N PRO A 25 72.91 54.73 -115.50
CA PRO A 25 73.78 54.00 -114.55
C PRO A 25 75.28 54.30 -114.72
N HIS A 26 75.75 54.61 -115.93
CA HIS A 26 77.15 54.96 -116.17
C HIS A 26 77.52 56.37 -115.67
N GLU A 27 76.58 57.31 -115.60
CA GLU A 27 76.78 58.69 -115.11
C GLU A 27 76.96 58.77 -113.58
N LEU A 28 76.50 57.75 -112.84
CA LEU A 28 76.66 57.73 -111.38
C LEU A 28 78.14 57.65 -110.99
N THR A 29 78.67 58.72 -110.39
CA THR A 29 80.03 58.76 -109.83
C THR A 29 80.01 58.55 -108.31
N VAL A 30 81.18 58.21 -107.75
CA VAL A 30 81.38 58.07 -106.31
C VAL A 30 81.03 59.38 -105.57
N ASP A 31 81.39 60.53 -106.13
CA ASP A 31 81.09 61.84 -105.52
C ASP A 31 79.61 62.23 -105.63
N LEU A 32 78.90 61.79 -106.68
CA LEU A 32 77.43 61.93 -106.78
C LEU A 32 76.72 61.13 -105.68
N ILE A 33 77.09 59.85 -105.49
CA ILE A 33 76.55 59.03 -104.40
C ILE A 33 76.94 59.60 -103.03
N TYR A 34 78.20 60.04 -102.86
CA TYR A 34 78.67 60.64 -101.62
C TYR A 34 77.96 61.97 -101.30
N ALA A 35 77.55 62.76 -102.30
CA ALA A 35 76.75 63.97 -102.09
C ALA A 35 75.34 63.66 -101.56
N GLU A 36 74.76 62.54 -102.01
CA GLU A 36 73.42 62.06 -101.64
C GLU A 36 73.41 61.42 -100.24
N ILE A 37 74.33 60.49 -99.95
CA ILE A 37 74.34 59.76 -98.66
C ILE A 37 75.20 60.40 -97.57
N ARG A 38 76.16 61.27 -97.96
CA ARG A 38 77.09 62.04 -97.08
C ARG A 38 77.83 61.23 -96.01
N GLN A 39 77.99 59.92 -96.22
CA GLN A 39 78.39 58.97 -95.19
C GLN A 39 79.20 57.82 -95.80
N GLY A 40 80.28 57.41 -95.13
CA GLY A 40 81.11 56.26 -95.50
C GLY A 40 82.35 56.60 -96.33
N SER A 41 83.19 55.58 -96.58
CA SER A 41 84.41 55.76 -97.39
C SER A 41 84.09 55.80 -98.89
N ARG A 42 84.76 56.68 -99.63
CA ARG A 42 84.75 56.69 -101.10
C ARG A 42 85.12 55.32 -101.69
N THR A 43 85.98 54.53 -101.04
CA THR A 43 86.32 53.16 -101.51
C THR A 43 85.11 52.23 -101.42
N THR A 44 84.47 52.14 -100.25
CA THR A 44 83.27 51.30 -100.05
C THR A 44 82.12 51.69 -100.97
N ILE A 45 81.94 53.00 -101.22
CA ILE A 45 80.95 53.51 -102.17
C ILE A 45 81.31 53.08 -103.60
N ASN A 46 82.58 53.19 -104.01
CA ASN A 46 83.04 52.76 -105.33
C ASN A 46 82.82 51.26 -105.56
N ASP A 47 83.18 50.44 -104.57
CA ASP A 47 83.08 48.97 -104.69
C ASP A 47 81.63 48.50 -104.75
N GLU A 48 80.74 49.02 -103.89
CA GLU A 48 79.30 48.69 -103.97
C GLU A 48 78.63 49.31 -105.21
N LEU A 49 79.03 50.50 -105.65
CA LEU A 49 78.48 51.11 -106.86
C LEU A 49 78.90 50.33 -108.11
N LYS A 50 80.11 49.76 -108.16
CA LYS A 50 80.52 48.81 -109.21
C LYS A 50 79.64 47.56 -109.18
N LEU A 51 79.52 46.89 -108.03
CA LEU A 51 78.67 45.70 -107.89
C LEU A 51 77.22 45.98 -108.28
N TRP A 52 76.66 47.12 -107.86
CA TRP A 52 75.31 47.54 -108.23
C TRP A 52 75.18 47.82 -109.74
N LYS A 53 76.17 48.44 -110.38
CA LYS A 53 76.18 48.63 -111.85
C LYS A 53 76.31 47.31 -112.60
N ASP A 54 77.10 46.37 -112.11
CA ASP A 54 77.28 45.04 -112.71
C ASP A 54 76.00 44.18 -112.53
N GLU A 55 75.32 44.30 -111.38
CA GLU A 55 74.00 43.73 -111.13
C GLU A 55 72.95 44.35 -112.06
N GLN A 56 72.91 45.67 -112.19
CA GLN A 56 71.98 46.37 -113.07
C GLN A 56 72.24 46.02 -114.54
N ALA A 57 73.48 46.02 -115.02
CA ALA A 57 73.82 45.62 -116.39
C ALA A 57 73.42 44.15 -116.68
N ARG A 58 73.50 43.27 -115.68
CA ARG A 58 72.99 41.89 -115.79
C ARG A 58 71.47 41.84 -115.85
N ILE A 59 70.77 42.65 -115.05
CA ILE A 59 69.31 42.76 -115.06
C ILE A 59 68.83 43.32 -116.41
N ASP A 60 69.49 44.37 -116.92
CA ASP A 60 69.19 44.99 -118.22
C ASP A 60 69.43 43.99 -119.36
N ALA A 61 70.54 43.24 -119.33
CA ALA A 61 70.84 42.19 -120.31
C ALA A 61 69.83 41.02 -120.28
N LEU A 62 69.41 40.58 -119.08
CA LEU A 62 68.37 39.56 -118.93
C LEU A 62 67.00 40.07 -119.41
N SER A 63 66.67 41.33 -119.11
CA SER A 63 65.42 41.97 -119.53
C SER A 63 65.37 42.18 -121.04
N ALA A 64 66.51 42.50 -121.68
CA ALA A 64 66.64 42.60 -123.13
C ALA A 64 66.68 41.22 -123.83
N ALA A 65 67.13 40.16 -123.14
CA ALA A 65 67.14 38.80 -123.66
C ALA A 65 65.77 38.11 -123.59
N LEU A 66 64.88 38.51 -122.67
CA LEU A 66 63.50 38.05 -122.66
C LEU A 66 62.68 38.78 -123.75
N PRO A 67 61.98 38.05 -124.63
CA PRO A 67 60.97 38.65 -125.49
C PRO A 67 59.90 39.37 -124.63
N PRO A 68 59.47 40.60 -124.98
CA PRO A 68 58.49 41.34 -124.18
C PRO A 68 57.18 40.58 -123.91
N THR A 69 56.77 39.71 -124.83
CA THR A 69 55.62 38.81 -124.67
C THR A 69 55.80 37.80 -123.54
N VAL A 70 57.01 37.25 -123.35
CA VAL A 70 57.34 36.30 -122.28
C VAL A 70 57.45 37.03 -120.95
N ALA A 71 58.11 38.19 -120.90
CA ALA A 71 58.20 39.00 -119.69
C ALA A 71 56.80 39.43 -119.19
N ASN A 72 55.94 39.92 -120.09
CA ASN A 72 54.55 40.27 -119.76
C ASN A 72 53.77 39.03 -119.30
N ALA A 73 53.89 37.87 -119.96
CA ALA A 73 53.22 36.66 -119.53
C ALA A 73 53.66 36.20 -118.12
N MET A 74 54.95 36.27 -117.80
CA MET A 74 55.46 35.95 -116.46
C MET A 74 54.93 36.91 -115.39
N LEU A 75 54.88 38.22 -115.68
CA LEU A 75 54.30 39.22 -114.79
C LEU A 75 52.79 39.01 -114.59
N SER A 76 52.04 38.68 -115.65
CA SER A 76 50.61 38.36 -115.56
C SER A 76 50.33 37.08 -114.76
N VAL A 77 51.14 36.02 -114.95
CA VAL A 77 51.02 34.78 -114.17
C VAL A 77 51.37 35.02 -112.71
N TRP A 78 52.39 35.82 -112.42
CA TRP A 78 52.74 36.18 -111.04
C TRP A 78 51.66 37.03 -110.37
N ALA A 79 51.12 38.04 -111.07
CA ALA A 79 50.02 38.85 -110.57
C ALA A 79 48.77 38.00 -110.27
N LEU A 80 48.39 37.08 -111.17
CA LEU A 80 47.29 36.15 -110.96
C LEU A 80 47.55 35.19 -109.78
N ALA A 81 48.78 34.73 -109.59
CA ALA A 81 49.15 33.87 -108.47
C ALA A 81 49.11 34.63 -107.12
N VAL A 82 49.49 35.91 -107.10
CA VAL A 82 49.35 36.79 -105.93
C VAL A 82 47.87 37.03 -105.63
N GLU A 83 47.07 37.43 -106.64
CA GLU A 83 45.63 37.65 -106.48
C GLU A 83 44.91 36.39 -105.95
N HIS A 84 45.21 35.22 -106.50
CA HIS A 84 44.65 33.96 -106.01
C HIS A 84 45.14 33.61 -104.59
N GLY A 85 46.41 33.88 -104.28
CA GLY A 85 46.96 33.71 -102.93
C GLY A 85 46.28 34.61 -101.90
N GLU A 86 46.02 35.88 -102.23
CA GLU A 86 45.29 36.84 -101.40
C GLU A 86 43.83 36.41 -101.21
N GLN A 87 43.15 35.95 -102.27
CA GLN A 87 41.78 35.41 -102.19
C GLN A 87 41.70 34.18 -101.27
N VAL A 88 42.61 33.21 -101.41
CA VAL A 88 42.63 32.00 -100.55
C VAL A 88 43.00 32.37 -99.11
N PHE A 89 43.93 33.31 -98.91
CA PHE A 89 44.28 33.78 -97.57
C PHE A 89 43.11 34.48 -96.88
N ALA A 90 42.38 35.34 -97.60
CA ALA A 90 41.17 36.00 -97.08
C ALA A 90 40.08 34.98 -96.72
N GLN A 91 39.78 34.02 -97.60
CA GLN A 91 38.81 32.95 -97.33
C GLN A 91 39.19 32.13 -96.09
N ARG A 92 40.46 31.74 -95.93
CA ARG A 92 40.91 31.02 -94.73
C ARG A 92 40.93 31.88 -93.48
N GLY A 93 41.14 33.19 -93.61
CA GLY A 93 40.95 34.15 -92.52
C GLY A 93 39.51 34.17 -92.02
N GLU A 94 38.55 34.37 -92.94
CA GLU A 94 37.10 34.37 -92.63
C GLU A 94 36.64 33.03 -92.03
N GLU A 95 37.04 31.90 -92.61
CA GLU A 95 36.75 30.57 -92.06
C GLU A 95 37.25 30.44 -90.61
N LEU A 96 38.52 30.77 -90.33
CA LEU A 96 39.10 30.69 -88.99
C LEU A 96 38.43 31.66 -88.00
N GLU A 97 38.03 32.86 -88.43
CA GLU A 97 37.28 33.80 -87.58
C GLU A 97 35.88 33.27 -87.26
N THR A 98 35.17 32.65 -88.22
CA THR A 98 33.87 32.00 -87.96
C THR A 98 34.00 30.77 -87.05
N GLU A 99 35.06 29.96 -87.21
CA GLU A 99 35.33 28.83 -86.32
C GLU A 99 35.70 29.29 -84.90
N ALA A 100 36.52 30.33 -84.78
CA ALA A 100 36.94 30.89 -83.48
C ALA A 100 35.75 31.51 -82.72
N THR A 101 34.89 32.27 -83.40
CA THR A 101 33.67 32.83 -82.80
C THR A 101 32.67 31.72 -82.41
N ALA A 102 32.47 30.71 -83.25
CA ALA A 102 31.66 29.54 -82.91
C ALA A 102 32.26 28.69 -81.78
N ALA A 103 33.58 28.64 -81.63
CA ALA A 103 34.25 28.01 -80.49
C ALA A 103 34.08 28.82 -79.19
N ALA A 104 34.20 30.14 -79.25
CA ALA A 104 33.99 31.03 -78.11
C ALA A 104 32.55 30.93 -77.56
N ILE A 105 31.54 31.00 -78.44
CA ILE A 105 30.11 30.86 -78.05
C ILE A 105 29.84 29.48 -77.41
N ARG A 106 30.48 28.41 -77.92
CA ARG A 106 30.39 27.06 -77.31
C ARG A 106 31.11 26.97 -75.97
N ALA A 107 32.22 27.66 -75.79
CA ALA A 107 32.91 27.72 -74.50
C ALA A 107 32.07 28.47 -73.45
N GLU A 108 31.47 29.61 -73.80
CA GLU A 108 30.60 30.39 -72.92
C GLU A 108 29.33 29.64 -72.53
N SER A 109 28.70 28.92 -73.47
CA SER A 109 27.52 28.10 -73.16
C SER A 109 27.85 26.90 -72.27
N LEU A 110 29.04 26.29 -72.42
CA LEU A 110 29.52 25.25 -71.52
C LEU A 110 29.89 25.79 -70.13
N VAL A 111 30.47 26.98 -70.03
CA VAL A 111 30.77 27.63 -68.74
C VAL A 111 29.50 27.94 -67.97
N THR A 112 28.49 28.51 -68.63
CA THR A 112 27.19 28.82 -68.01
C THR A 112 26.42 27.55 -67.60
N ALA A 113 26.42 26.50 -68.44
CA ALA A 113 25.84 25.21 -68.07
C ALA A 113 26.57 24.54 -66.88
N ASN A 114 27.90 24.60 -66.83
CA ASN A 114 28.69 24.05 -65.74
C ASN A 114 28.42 24.80 -64.41
N ALA A 115 28.34 26.13 -64.46
CA ALA A 115 27.95 26.94 -63.30
C ALA A 115 26.55 26.59 -62.77
N GLY A 116 25.58 26.34 -63.67
CA GLY A 116 24.25 25.84 -63.31
C GLY A 116 24.30 24.50 -62.58
N LEU A 117 24.98 23.50 -63.17
CA LEU A 117 25.13 22.17 -62.57
C LEU A 117 25.89 22.20 -61.23
N GLN A 118 26.86 23.10 -61.05
CA GLN A 118 27.54 23.30 -59.77
C GLN A 118 26.59 23.88 -58.71
N ALA A 119 25.74 24.84 -59.07
CA ALA A 119 24.74 25.41 -58.17
C ALA A 119 23.70 24.35 -57.75
N GLU A 120 23.15 23.57 -58.70
CA GLU A 120 22.25 22.45 -58.42
C GLU A 120 22.90 21.40 -57.50
N THR A 121 24.15 21.01 -57.80
CA THR A 121 24.90 20.05 -56.98
C THR A 121 25.12 20.57 -55.56
N HIS A 122 25.39 21.86 -55.38
CA HIS A 122 25.51 22.48 -54.06
C HIS A 122 24.16 22.49 -53.32
N THR A 123 23.07 22.89 -53.98
CA THR A 123 21.71 22.86 -53.40
C THR A 123 21.31 21.46 -52.96
N LEU A 124 21.56 20.44 -53.78
CA LEU A 124 21.26 19.03 -53.45
C LEU A 124 22.09 18.52 -52.26
N ARG A 125 23.35 18.94 -52.12
CA ARG A 125 24.17 18.61 -50.93
C ARG A 125 23.62 19.21 -49.66
N VAL A 126 23.27 20.51 -49.67
CA VAL A 126 22.66 21.20 -48.52
C VAL A 126 21.32 20.55 -48.14
N GLN A 127 20.49 20.17 -49.12
CA GLN A 127 19.26 19.44 -48.87
C GLN A 127 19.51 18.05 -48.27
N LEU A 128 20.52 17.32 -48.75
CA LEU A 128 20.88 16.01 -48.21
C LEU A 128 21.37 16.10 -46.75
N GLU A 129 22.19 17.10 -46.42
CA GLU A 129 22.69 17.36 -45.06
C GLU A 129 21.55 17.74 -44.10
N ASP A 130 20.60 18.58 -44.53
CA ASP A 130 19.38 18.91 -43.77
C ASP A 130 18.51 17.67 -43.53
N GLN A 131 18.26 16.84 -44.56
CA GLN A 131 17.50 15.60 -44.41
C GLN A 131 18.20 14.57 -43.49
N GLN A 132 19.53 14.44 -43.60
CA GLN A 132 20.32 13.59 -42.69
C GLN A 132 20.22 14.08 -41.24
N THR A 133 20.28 15.39 -41.03
CA THR A 133 20.15 16.00 -39.69
C THR A 133 18.75 15.75 -39.09
N ARG A 134 17.69 15.94 -39.89
CA ARG A 134 16.30 15.65 -39.48
C ARG A 134 16.06 14.17 -39.19
N LEU A 135 16.65 13.29 -39.98
CA LEU A 135 16.57 11.84 -39.77
C LEU A 135 17.31 11.43 -38.49
N ALA A 136 18.49 12.01 -38.23
CA ALA A 136 19.24 11.77 -37.00
C ALA A 136 18.46 12.26 -35.75
N SER A 137 17.83 13.44 -35.79
CA SER A 137 17.00 13.92 -34.68
C SER A 137 15.76 13.04 -34.48
N ALA A 138 15.07 12.65 -35.55
CA ALA A 138 13.90 11.78 -35.46
C ALA A 138 14.23 10.38 -34.89
N LEU A 139 15.39 9.81 -35.24
CA LEU A 139 15.87 8.56 -34.64
C LEU A 139 16.24 8.72 -33.17
N ALA A 140 16.86 9.85 -32.78
CA ALA A 140 17.17 10.14 -31.38
C ALA A 140 15.91 10.33 -30.52
N ASP A 141 14.89 11.00 -31.04
CA ASP A 141 13.61 11.17 -30.35
C ASP A 141 12.82 9.85 -30.27
N LEU A 142 12.85 9.02 -31.33
CA LEU A 142 12.27 7.67 -31.30
C LEU A 142 12.96 6.78 -30.24
N ALA A 143 14.29 6.82 -30.16
CA ALA A 143 15.04 6.08 -29.14
C ALA A 143 14.73 6.56 -27.72
N ARG A 144 14.54 7.88 -27.52
CA ARG A 144 14.11 8.45 -26.24
C ARG A 144 12.70 7.97 -25.86
N ALA A 145 11.74 8.05 -26.78
CA ALA A 145 10.37 7.60 -26.55
C ALA A 145 10.28 6.07 -26.28
N GLN A 146 11.13 5.27 -26.91
CA GLN A 146 11.27 3.84 -26.62
C GLN A 146 11.81 3.61 -25.19
N ALA A 147 12.87 4.30 -24.79
CA ALA A 147 13.43 4.19 -23.44
C ALA A 147 12.44 4.65 -22.35
N GLU A 148 11.68 5.73 -22.61
CA GLU A 148 10.61 6.22 -21.72
C GLU A 148 9.46 5.20 -21.61
N ARG A 149 9.03 4.61 -22.72
CA ARG A 149 8.02 3.54 -22.73
C ARG A 149 8.50 2.31 -21.96
N ASP A 150 9.73 1.87 -22.16
CA ASP A 150 10.30 0.72 -21.46
C ASP A 150 10.41 0.98 -19.95
N ALA A 151 10.80 2.20 -19.55
CA ALA A 151 10.83 2.61 -18.15
C ALA A 151 9.42 2.62 -17.53
N ALA A 152 8.43 3.19 -18.22
CA ALA A 152 7.03 3.18 -17.79
C ALA A 152 6.43 1.77 -17.71
N THR A 153 6.81 0.88 -18.63
CA THR A 153 6.39 -0.54 -18.62
C THR A 153 6.95 -1.25 -17.40
N ARG A 154 8.25 -1.11 -17.11
CA ARG A 154 8.88 -1.69 -15.90
C ARG A 154 8.32 -1.11 -14.60
N GLN A 155 7.99 0.17 -14.57
CA GLN A 155 7.32 0.79 -13.41
C GLN A 155 5.91 0.23 -13.22
N SER A 156 5.14 0.04 -14.30
CA SER A 156 3.82 -0.60 -14.25
C SER A 156 3.92 -2.04 -13.76
N GLU A 157 4.87 -2.83 -14.27
CA GLU A 157 5.12 -4.21 -13.84
C GLU A 157 5.48 -4.27 -12.35
N ALA A 158 6.42 -3.44 -11.90
CA ALA A 158 6.80 -3.34 -10.49
C ALA A 158 5.62 -2.97 -9.59
N ALA A 159 4.80 -1.98 -9.98
CA ALA A 159 3.61 -1.59 -9.26
C ALA A 159 2.53 -2.69 -9.21
N THR A 160 2.38 -3.49 -10.28
CA THR A 160 1.48 -4.66 -10.25
C THR A 160 1.96 -5.75 -9.30
N ILE A 161 3.27 -6.04 -9.27
CA ILE A 161 3.87 -7.00 -8.34
C ILE A 161 3.72 -6.51 -6.90
N GLU A 162 4.01 -5.24 -6.61
CA GLU A 162 3.82 -4.63 -5.29
C GLU A 162 2.35 -4.72 -4.84
N ARG A 163 1.41 -4.32 -5.69
CA ARG A 163 -0.04 -4.44 -5.41
C ARG A 163 -0.44 -5.88 -5.11
N ASP A 164 0.03 -6.85 -5.89
CA ASP A 164 -0.37 -8.25 -5.76
C ASP A 164 0.26 -8.91 -4.53
N THR A 165 1.49 -8.53 -4.16
CA THR A 165 2.10 -8.93 -2.88
C THR A 165 1.38 -8.33 -1.66
N LEU A 166 1.05 -7.03 -1.68
CA LEU A 166 0.26 -6.38 -0.62
C LEU A 166 -1.15 -6.99 -0.51
N ARG A 167 -1.77 -7.36 -1.63
CA ARG A 167 -3.04 -8.07 -1.66
C ARG A 167 -2.92 -9.47 -1.04
N ALA A 168 -1.90 -10.25 -1.42
CA ALA A 168 -1.68 -11.57 -0.84
C ALA A 168 -1.41 -11.49 0.68
N GLN A 169 -0.64 -10.50 1.13
CA GLN A 169 -0.37 -10.24 2.55
C GLN A 169 -1.64 -9.86 3.33
N SER A 170 -2.47 -8.97 2.78
CA SER A 170 -3.72 -8.55 3.44
C SER A 170 -4.80 -9.64 3.43
N GLU A 171 -4.92 -10.43 2.36
CA GLU A 171 -5.77 -11.62 2.34
C GLU A 171 -5.29 -12.68 3.36
N GLN A 172 -3.98 -12.86 3.52
CA GLN A 172 -3.43 -13.77 4.51
C GLN A 172 -3.67 -13.27 5.95
N ALA A 173 -3.38 -12.01 6.24
CA ALA A 173 -3.64 -11.40 7.54
C ALA A 173 -5.13 -11.47 7.94
N LEU A 174 -6.04 -11.31 6.97
CA LEU A 174 -7.47 -11.49 7.19
C LEU A 174 -7.84 -12.94 7.55
N ARG A 175 -7.28 -13.94 6.84
CA ARG A 175 -7.48 -15.36 7.17
C ARG A 175 -6.93 -15.70 8.57
N ASP A 176 -5.75 -15.18 8.90
CA ASP A 176 -5.11 -15.42 10.20
C ASP A 176 -5.94 -14.81 11.34
N ALA A 177 -6.43 -13.57 11.18
CA ALA A 177 -7.33 -12.91 12.13
C ALA A 177 -8.67 -13.64 12.27
N GLN A 178 -9.28 -14.08 11.16
CA GLN A 178 -10.49 -14.91 11.19
C GLN A 178 -10.25 -16.23 11.94
N SER A 179 -9.10 -16.88 11.73
CA SER A 179 -8.73 -18.11 12.43
C SER A 179 -8.49 -17.89 13.94
N ALA A 180 -7.94 -16.74 14.32
CA ALA A 180 -7.77 -16.36 15.72
C ALA A 180 -9.11 -16.14 16.41
N HIS A 181 -10.00 -15.32 15.83
CA HIS A 181 -11.35 -15.12 16.36
C HIS A 181 -12.18 -16.40 16.41
N ALA A 182 -12.04 -17.32 15.44
CA ALA A 182 -12.72 -18.62 15.50
C ALA A 182 -12.28 -19.42 16.74
N ARG A 183 -10.97 -19.51 17.01
CA ARG A 183 -10.42 -20.18 18.21
C ARG A 183 -10.82 -19.47 19.51
N GLU A 184 -10.87 -18.15 19.53
CA GLU A 184 -11.34 -17.37 20.68
C GLU A 184 -12.82 -17.65 20.98
N LEU A 185 -13.67 -17.68 19.95
CA LEU A 185 -15.08 -18.02 20.09
C LEU A 185 -15.29 -19.47 20.55
N GLU A 186 -14.54 -20.43 20.01
CA GLU A 186 -14.54 -21.82 20.47
C GLU A 186 -14.12 -21.92 21.95
N GLY A 187 -13.06 -21.20 22.35
CA GLY A 187 -12.59 -21.14 23.74
C GLY A 187 -13.62 -20.52 24.70
N LEU A 188 -14.27 -19.43 24.30
CA LEU A 188 -15.34 -18.79 25.07
C LEU A 188 -16.58 -19.67 25.19
N LEU A 189 -16.96 -20.39 24.12
CA LEU A 189 -18.06 -21.35 24.14
C LEU A 189 -17.73 -22.54 25.05
N ALA A 190 -16.52 -23.09 24.96
CA ALA A 190 -16.05 -24.17 25.83
C ALA A 190 -16.10 -23.75 27.31
N ALA A 191 -15.46 -22.63 27.67
CA ALA A 191 -15.45 -22.08 29.03
C ALA A 191 -16.88 -21.80 29.55
N ARG A 192 -17.77 -21.30 28.67
CA ARG A 192 -19.19 -21.12 29.02
C ARG A 192 -19.89 -22.47 29.29
N THR A 193 -19.69 -23.48 28.45
CA THR A 193 -20.30 -24.81 28.67
C THR A 193 -19.78 -25.48 29.94
N GLU A 194 -18.49 -25.32 30.26
CA GLU A 194 -17.88 -25.77 31.51
C GLU A 194 -18.50 -25.06 32.72
N HIS A 195 -18.64 -23.73 32.67
CA HIS A 195 -19.28 -22.95 33.72
C HIS A 195 -20.77 -23.30 33.91
N GLU A 196 -21.54 -23.44 32.82
CA GLU A 196 -22.93 -23.90 32.87
C GLU A 196 -23.04 -25.33 33.44
N SER A 197 -22.09 -26.22 33.14
CA SER A 197 -22.07 -27.58 33.72
C SER A 197 -21.75 -27.58 35.21
N THR A 198 -20.85 -26.69 35.65
CA THR A 198 -20.49 -26.51 37.07
C THR A 198 -21.67 -25.96 37.85
N LEU A 199 -22.34 -24.92 37.34
CA LEU A 199 -23.54 -24.35 37.95
C LEU A 199 -24.69 -25.38 38.04
N ARG A 200 -24.87 -26.24 37.02
CA ARG A 200 -25.85 -27.33 37.10
C ARG A 200 -25.51 -28.33 38.21
N ALA A 201 -24.24 -28.74 38.32
CA ALA A 201 -23.80 -29.63 39.40
C ALA A 201 -23.98 -29.00 40.80
N GLU A 202 -23.75 -27.69 40.95
CA GLU A 202 -24.03 -26.95 42.18
C GLU A 202 -25.53 -26.90 42.51
N VAL A 203 -26.39 -26.67 41.51
CA VAL A 203 -27.87 -26.70 41.66
C VAL A 203 -28.37 -28.09 42.02
N ASP A 204 -27.85 -29.15 41.41
CA ASP A 204 -28.19 -30.54 41.74
C ASP A 204 -27.73 -30.89 43.17
N GLN A 205 -26.55 -30.41 43.58
CA GLN A 205 -26.06 -30.57 44.95
C GLN A 205 -26.91 -29.77 45.97
N ALA A 206 -27.37 -28.57 45.62
CA ALA A 206 -28.27 -27.79 46.46
C ALA A 206 -29.65 -28.45 46.58
N THR A 207 -30.19 -28.98 45.47
CA THR A 207 -31.47 -29.70 45.42
C THR A 207 -31.43 -30.97 46.28
N THR A 208 -30.40 -31.81 46.12
CA THR A 208 -30.24 -33.02 46.94
C THR A 208 -30.06 -32.72 48.43
N ARG A 209 -29.36 -31.63 48.80
CA ARG A 209 -29.30 -31.14 50.19
C ARG A 209 -30.68 -30.72 50.69
N LEU A 210 -31.42 -29.92 49.92
CA LEU A 210 -32.78 -29.47 50.26
C LEU A 210 -33.73 -30.66 50.45
N GLU A 211 -33.72 -31.64 49.56
CA GLU A 211 -34.49 -32.88 49.71
C GLU A 211 -34.11 -33.64 51.00
N SER A 212 -32.82 -33.74 51.33
CA SER A 212 -32.39 -34.42 52.55
C SER A 212 -32.86 -33.70 53.82
N VAL A 213 -32.88 -32.36 53.79
CA VAL A 213 -33.39 -31.53 54.88
C VAL A 213 -34.90 -31.68 54.97
N GLN A 214 -35.63 -31.64 53.86
CA GLN A 214 -37.07 -31.86 53.80
C GLN A 214 -37.45 -33.24 54.36
N LYS A 215 -36.75 -34.31 53.93
CA LYS A 215 -36.93 -35.67 54.45
C LYS A 215 -36.70 -35.75 55.96
N ARG A 216 -35.66 -35.07 56.48
CA ARG A 216 -35.38 -34.99 57.93
C ARG A 216 -36.45 -34.21 58.69
N VAL A 217 -36.90 -33.06 58.17
CA VAL A 217 -37.95 -32.24 58.79
C VAL A 217 -39.28 -33.00 58.83
N MET A 218 -39.62 -33.75 57.78
CA MET A 218 -40.80 -34.60 57.75
C MET A 218 -40.72 -35.72 58.81
N MET A 219 -39.57 -36.41 58.89
CA MET A 219 -39.31 -37.42 59.93
C MET A 219 -39.43 -36.83 61.34
N GLN A 220 -38.81 -35.68 61.61
CA GLN A 220 -38.90 -34.99 62.90
C GLN A 220 -40.34 -34.53 63.22
N ALA A 221 -41.12 -34.14 62.22
CA ALA A 221 -42.53 -33.79 62.41
C ALA A 221 -43.39 -35.02 62.76
N ASP A 222 -43.10 -36.17 62.16
CA ASP A 222 -43.79 -37.43 62.48
C ASP A 222 -43.36 -37.99 63.84
N GLU A 223 -42.07 -37.95 64.19
CA GLU A 223 -41.57 -38.24 65.54
C GLU A 223 -42.22 -37.34 66.60
N ALA A 224 -42.37 -36.04 66.32
CA ALA A 224 -43.04 -35.09 67.20
C ALA A 224 -44.54 -35.40 67.34
N ARG A 225 -45.23 -35.78 66.25
CA ARG A 225 -46.64 -36.24 66.29
C ARG A 225 -46.79 -37.52 67.10
N GLU A 226 -45.87 -38.48 66.97
CA GLU A 226 -45.88 -39.69 67.79
C GLU A 226 -45.59 -39.42 69.26
N ALA A 227 -44.63 -38.52 69.56
CA ALA A 227 -44.36 -38.06 70.91
C ALA A 227 -45.58 -37.36 71.52
N GLN A 228 -46.27 -36.52 70.74
CA GLN A 228 -47.53 -35.89 71.13
C GLN A 228 -48.61 -36.94 71.42
N ARG A 229 -48.87 -37.91 70.51
CA ARG A 229 -49.83 -39.00 70.75
C ARG A 229 -49.49 -39.81 72.00
N ARG A 230 -48.20 -40.08 72.25
CA ARG A 230 -47.74 -40.76 73.48
C ARG A 230 -47.99 -39.92 74.73
N ALA A 231 -47.77 -38.61 74.66
CA ALA A 231 -48.08 -37.68 75.75
C ALA A 231 -49.59 -37.56 76.01
N GLU A 232 -50.41 -37.48 74.96
CA GLU A 232 -51.88 -37.49 75.03
C GLU A 232 -52.41 -38.79 75.64
N ALA A 233 -51.86 -39.95 75.26
CA ALA A 233 -52.22 -41.24 75.84
C ALA A 233 -51.76 -41.40 77.31
N ALA A 234 -50.61 -40.81 77.67
CA ALA A 234 -50.17 -40.76 79.07
C ALA A 234 -51.03 -39.80 79.90
N LEU A 235 -51.44 -38.66 79.32
CA LEU A 235 -52.34 -37.70 79.94
C LEU A 235 -53.73 -38.32 80.17
N SER A 236 -54.32 -38.98 79.18
CA SER A 236 -55.63 -39.64 79.32
C SER A 236 -55.60 -40.78 80.33
N LYS A 237 -54.54 -41.59 80.36
CA LYS A 237 -54.33 -42.59 81.43
C LYS A 237 -54.18 -41.96 82.81
N THR A 238 -53.54 -40.79 82.90
CA THR A 238 -53.39 -40.05 84.17
C THR A 238 -54.73 -39.43 84.61
N GLN A 239 -55.51 -38.88 83.67
CA GLN A 239 -56.87 -38.40 83.90
C GLN A 239 -57.77 -39.54 84.40
N GLN A 240 -57.82 -40.68 83.71
CA GLN A 240 -58.57 -41.86 84.12
C GLN A 240 -58.18 -42.35 85.53
N ARG A 241 -56.87 -42.35 85.85
CA ARG A 241 -56.41 -42.69 87.21
C ARG A 241 -56.80 -41.63 88.25
N ASN A 242 -56.84 -40.35 87.86
CA ASN A 242 -57.28 -39.27 88.74
C ASN A 242 -58.80 -39.35 88.99
N GLU A 243 -59.60 -39.64 87.97
CA GLU A 243 -61.03 -39.95 88.09
C GLU A 243 -61.29 -41.15 89.01
N GLN A 244 -60.51 -42.23 88.87
CA GLN A 244 -60.55 -43.38 89.79
C GLN A 244 -60.23 -42.96 91.23
N LEU A 245 -59.15 -42.20 91.45
CA LEU A 245 -58.77 -41.70 92.78
C LEU A 245 -59.81 -40.74 93.37
N VAL A 246 -60.43 -39.88 92.57
CA VAL A 246 -61.55 -39.02 92.98
C VAL A 246 -62.75 -39.87 93.39
N GLY A 247 -63.07 -40.93 92.63
CA GLY A 247 -64.09 -41.91 92.98
C GLY A 247 -63.79 -42.64 94.29
N ASP A 248 -62.55 -43.10 94.50
CA ASP A 248 -62.12 -43.73 95.74
C ASP A 248 -62.14 -42.76 96.94
N VAL A 249 -61.77 -41.49 96.75
CA VAL A 249 -61.90 -40.45 97.79
C VAL A 249 -63.37 -40.14 98.11
N GLN A 250 -64.25 -40.11 97.12
CA GLN A 250 -65.70 -40.00 97.34
C GLN A 250 -66.24 -41.22 98.12
N ARG A 251 -65.76 -42.43 97.80
CA ARG A 251 -66.15 -43.65 98.51
C ARG A 251 -65.63 -43.66 99.96
N LEU A 252 -64.36 -43.36 100.17
CA LEU A 252 -63.74 -43.26 101.50
C LEU A 252 -64.35 -42.15 102.37
N SER A 253 -64.76 -41.03 101.77
CA SER A 253 -65.45 -39.96 102.50
C SER A 253 -66.90 -40.32 102.85
N ALA A 254 -67.59 -41.10 102.01
CA ALA A 254 -68.88 -41.71 102.36
C ALA A 254 -68.73 -42.76 103.48
N GLU A 255 -67.74 -43.65 103.39
CA GLU A 255 -67.40 -44.64 104.42
C GLU A 255 -67.04 -43.95 105.75
N ALA A 256 -66.27 -42.86 105.73
CA ALA A 256 -65.94 -42.05 106.91
C ALA A 256 -67.17 -41.30 107.49
N ALA A 257 -68.12 -40.89 106.65
CA ALA A 257 -69.38 -40.29 107.09
C ALA A 257 -70.31 -41.32 107.75
N GLU A 258 -70.36 -42.55 107.22
CA GLU A 258 -71.05 -43.69 107.87
C GLU A 258 -70.41 -44.03 109.22
N GLN A 259 -69.07 -44.10 109.31
CA GLN A 259 -68.36 -44.32 110.57
C GLN A 259 -68.62 -43.21 111.60
N ARG A 260 -68.66 -41.94 111.19
CA ARG A 260 -69.07 -40.82 112.08
C ARG A 260 -70.50 -40.97 112.58
N ARG A 261 -71.45 -41.34 111.71
CA ARG A 261 -72.86 -41.59 112.11
C ARG A 261 -72.98 -42.76 113.09
N LEU A 262 -72.16 -43.81 112.95
CA LEU A 262 -72.12 -44.93 113.89
C LEU A 262 -71.52 -44.49 115.24
N ALA A 263 -70.43 -43.73 115.25
CA ALA A 263 -69.86 -43.15 116.46
C ALA A 263 -70.88 -42.25 117.19
N GLU A 264 -71.54 -41.32 116.48
CA GLU A 264 -72.60 -40.47 117.06
C GLU A 264 -73.77 -41.25 117.64
N ARG A 265 -74.11 -42.43 117.09
CA ARG A 265 -75.14 -43.32 117.65
C ARG A 265 -74.66 -43.99 118.93
N HIS A 266 -73.42 -44.45 118.98
CA HIS A 266 -72.83 -45.04 120.17
C HIS A 266 -72.66 -44.02 121.30
N ASP A 267 -72.26 -42.78 121.01
CA ASP A 267 -72.20 -41.69 122.00
C ASP A 267 -73.60 -41.36 122.57
N LYS A 268 -74.64 -41.35 121.73
CA LYS A 268 -76.04 -41.15 122.18
C LYS A 268 -76.54 -42.32 123.03
N GLN A 269 -76.16 -43.54 122.71
CA GLN A 269 -76.47 -44.73 123.54
C GLN A 269 -75.73 -44.68 124.88
N LEU A 270 -74.45 -44.31 124.90
CA LEU A 270 -73.68 -44.12 126.14
C LEU A 270 -74.29 -43.03 127.03
N ALA A 271 -74.74 -41.91 126.46
CA ALA A 271 -75.41 -40.85 127.20
C ALA A 271 -76.71 -41.35 127.88
N SER A 272 -77.55 -42.10 127.15
CA SER A 272 -78.78 -42.70 127.70
C SER A 272 -78.50 -43.68 128.84
N VAL A 273 -77.53 -44.58 128.68
CA VAL A 273 -77.13 -45.53 129.74
C VAL A 273 -76.55 -44.81 130.96
N MET A 274 -75.83 -43.70 130.76
CA MET A 274 -75.33 -42.87 131.86
C MET A 274 -76.44 -42.15 132.64
N ASP A 275 -77.53 -41.76 131.98
CA ASP A 275 -78.68 -41.14 132.65
C ASP A 275 -79.55 -42.17 133.40
N GLU A 276 -79.81 -43.34 132.81
CA GLU A 276 -80.43 -44.47 133.52
C GLU A 276 -79.66 -44.86 134.79
N ALA A 277 -78.31 -44.91 134.72
CA ALA A 277 -77.45 -45.17 135.86
C ALA A 277 -77.47 -44.06 136.93
N ARG A 278 -77.87 -42.83 136.59
CA ARG A 278 -78.09 -41.73 137.54
C ARG A 278 -79.46 -41.85 138.22
N GLU A 279 -80.49 -42.27 137.51
CA GLU A 279 -81.83 -42.46 138.06
C GLU A 279 -81.84 -43.62 139.08
N LEU A 280 -81.29 -44.78 138.72
CA LEU A 280 -81.15 -45.94 139.61
C LEU A 280 -80.35 -45.61 140.89
N ARG A 281 -79.40 -44.67 140.83
CA ARG A 281 -78.69 -44.17 142.03
C ARG A 281 -79.59 -43.31 142.93
N ARG A 282 -80.43 -42.45 142.35
CA ARG A 282 -81.40 -41.63 143.11
C ARG A 282 -82.44 -42.52 143.80
N GLU A 283 -82.95 -43.54 143.12
CA GLU A 283 -83.90 -44.50 143.68
C GLU A 283 -83.31 -45.29 144.86
N ARG A 284 -82.08 -45.79 144.71
CA ARG A 284 -81.33 -46.44 145.80
C ARG A 284 -81.19 -45.54 147.02
N ASP A 285 -80.85 -44.26 146.82
CA ASP A 285 -80.60 -43.31 147.91
C ASP A 285 -81.90 -42.90 148.62
N ALA A 286 -83.02 -42.82 147.89
CA ALA A 286 -84.36 -42.62 148.47
C ALA A 286 -84.81 -43.82 149.33
N LEU A 287 -84.60 -45.06 148.85
CA LEU A 287 -84.92 -46.28 149.59
C LEU A 287 -84.07 -46.41 150.87
N ALA A 288 -82.79 -46.04 150.82
CA ALA A 288 -81.91 -46.04 151.98
C ALA A 288 -82.40 -45.10 153.10
N GLN A 289 -82.97 -43.94 152.74
CA GLN A 289 -83.53 -42.98 153.71
C GLN A 289 -84.83 -43.48 154.36
N GLN A 290 -85.68 -44.22 153.64
CA GLN A 290 -86.91 -44.81 154.19
C GLN A 290 -86.63 -45.93 155.22
N VAL A 291 -85.58 -46.72 155.03
CA VAL A 291 -85.19 -47.77 156.00
C VAL A 291 -84.70 -47.16 157.32
N ALA A 292 -83.97 -46.03 157.26
CA ALA A 292 -83.42 -45.36 158.44
C ALA A 292 -84.50 -44.75 159.36
N SER A 293 -85.59 -44.21 158.80
CA SER A 293 -86.65 -43.57 159.59
C SER A 293 -87.52 -44.59 160.34
N LEU A 294 -87.81 -45.74 159.72
CA LEU A 294 -88.64 -46.80 160.33
C LEU A 294 -87.93 -47.52 161.49
N GLN A 295 -86.60 -47.67 161.44
CA GLN A 295 -85.83 -48.29 162.53
C GLN A 295 -85.71 -47.40 163.78
N GLY A 296 -85.95 -46.09 163.67
CA GLY A 296 -85.93 -45.16 164.80
C GLY A 296 -87.17 -45.24 165.69
N GLN A 297 -88.34 -45.58 165.13
CA GLN A 297 -89.63 -45.49 165.83
C GLN A 297 -89.96 -46.70 166.74
N ILE A 298 -89.15 -47.76 166.71
CA ILE A 298 -89.45 -49.05 167.36
C ILE A 298 -88.77 -49.21 168.75
N LYS A 299 -87.95 -48.24 169.20
CA LYS A 299 -87.04 -48.43 170.37
C LYS A 299 -87.42 -47.76 171.70
N THR A 300 -88.56 -47.10 171.86
CA THR A 300 -88.85 -46.27 173.06
C THR A 300 -90.08 -46.66 173.90
N HIS A 301 -90.76 -47.78 173.63
CA HIS A 301 -91.85 -48.27 174.50
C HIS A 301 -91.72 -49.76 174.90
N THR A 302 -91.58 -49.96 176.21
CA THR A 302 -91.76 -51.16 177.07
C THR A 302 -90.51 -51.85 177.64
N ASN A 303 -90.62 -52.16 178.95
CA ASN A 303 -89.64 -52.80 179.82
C ASN A 303 -90.44 -53.31 181.06
N PRO A 304 -90.34 -54.60 181.48
CA PRO A 304 -89.92 -54.83 182.88
C PRO A 304 -89.22 -56.19 183.21
N SER A 305 -88.33 -56.12 184.21
CA SER A 305 -88.05 -57.09 185.31
C SER A 305 -87.68 -58.58 185.10
N SER A 306 -86.45 -58.90 185.58
CA SER A 306 -86.03 -60.13 186.32
C SER A 306 -85.74 -61.43 185.50
N THR A 307 -84.97 -62.46 185.93
CA THR A 307 -84.25 -62.74 187.22
C THR A 307 -82.90 -63.49 186.99
N ARG A 308 -82.14 -63.75 188.08
CA ARG A 308 -80.90 -64.59 188.22
C ARG A 308 -81.23 -66.12 188.32
N PRO A 309 -80.27 -67.10 188.19
CA PRO A 309 -78.98 -67.12 188.92
C PRO A 309 -77.71 -67.75 188.26
N THR A 310 -76.55 -67.42 188.87
CA THR A 310 -75.28 -68.20 189.02
C THR A 310 -74.74 -69.12 187.90
N LYS A 311 -73.60 -68.82 187.26
CA LYS A 311 -72.17 -68.92 187.71
C LYS A 311 -71.51 -70.32 187.59
N ARG A 312 -70.40 -70.37 186.81
CA ARG A 312 -69.07 -71.00 187.06
C ARG A 312 -68.46 -71.49 185.72
N PRO A 313 -67.15 -71.80 185.63
CA PRO A 313 -65.98 -71.11 186.22
C PRO A 313 -64.83 -70.90 185.19
N ARG A 314 -63.73 -70.26 185.64
CA ARG A 314 -62.55 -69.79 184.87
C ARG A 314 -62.78 -68.55 184.03
#